data_AF-A0AAU8HF76-F1
#
_entry.id   AF-A0AAU8HF76-F1
#
_cell.length_a   1.000
_cell.length_b   1.000
_cell.length_c   1.000
_cell.angle_alpha   90.00
_cell.angle_beta   90.00
_cell.angle_gamma   90.00
#
_symmetry.space_group_name_H-M   'P 1'
#
loop_
_entity.id
_entity.type
_entity.pdbx_description
1 polymer ?
#
loop_
_entity_poly.entity_id
_entity_poly.type
_entity_poly.pdbx_seq_one_letter_code
_entity_poly.pdbx_strand_id
1 'polypeptide(L)'
;MTTWRIGDAAALLGVPTHVLRHWEEVGALEPARLANGHRVYDDETITRARLIRLCQRAGMSLTEIGDLYRGDGQRRAALVRDRRDRIADQIRQLHAAQDFLDHVLACAHPVVSTCPECSSFAAGQREPRGAVITPVPRERRE
;
A
#
# COMPACT_ATOMS: atom_id res chain seq x y z
N MET A 1 28.99 -10.63 -5.82
CA MET A 1 27.83 -9.77 -6.14
C MET A 1 27.24 -10.30 -7.42
N THR A 2 25.97 -10.70 -7.39
CA THR A 2 25.29 -11.17 -8.60
C THR A 2 24.72 -9.95 -9.32
N THR A 3 24.89 -9.89 -10.63
CA THR A 3 24.34 -8.81 -11.45
C THR A 3 23.45 -9.38 -12.53
N TRP A 4 22.32 -8.71 -12.75
CA TRP A 4 21.30 -9.08 -13.70
C TRP A 4 21.18 -8.02 -14.79
N ARG A 5 20.88 -8.44 -16.02
CA ARG A 5 20.42 -7.54 -17.06
C ARG A 5 18.94 -7.21 -16.83
N ILE A 6 18.44 -6.18 -17.52
CA ILE A 6 17.04 -5.74 -17.36
C ILE A 6 16.01 -6.86 -17.57
N GLY A 7 16.26 -7.78 -18.51
CA GLY A 7 15.37 -8.92 -18.77
C GLY A 7 15.33 -9.90 -17.61
N ASP A 8 16.49 -10.30 -17.10
CA ASP A 8 16.61 -11.23 -15.98
C ASP A 8 16.08 -10.60 -14.68
N ALA A 9 16.38 -9.31 -14.46
CA ALA A 9 15.85 -8.55 -13.33
C ALA A 9 14.32 -8.45 -13.40
N ALA A 10 13.75 -8.17 -14.58
CA ALA A 10 12.31 -8.12 -14.80
C ALA A 10 11.64 -9.48 -14.53
N ALA A 11 12.24 -10.58 -15.00
CA ALA A 11 11.77 -11.93 -14.74
C ALA A 11 11.83 -12.27 -13.25
N LEU A 12 12.96 -12.00 -12.59
CA LEU A 12 13.16 -12.22 -11.15
C LEU A 12 12.16 -11.42 -10.30
N LEU A 13 11.88 -10.19 -10.73
CA LEU A 13 10.95 -9.31 -10.06
C LEU A 13 9.51 -9.55 -10.48
N GLY A 14 9.22 -10.39 -11.48
CA GLY A 14 7.87 -10.64 -11.99
C GLY A 14 7.17 -9.37 -12.48
N VAL A 15 7.88 -8.49 -13.19
CA VAL A 15 7.36 -7.26 -13.80
C VAL A 15 7.83 -7.14 -15.25
N PRO A 16 7.08 -6.47 -16.13
CA PRO A 16 7.58 -6.14 -17.47
C PRO A 16 8.81 -5.22 -17.43
N THR A 17 9.71 -5.34 -18.41
CA THR A 17 10.92 -4.49 -18.48
C THR A 17 10.61 -3.00 -18.56
N HIS A 18 9.49 -2.59 -19.16
CA HIS A 18 9.08 -1.18 -19.21
C HIS A 18 8.77 -0.61 -17.81
N VAL A 19 8.34 -1.45 -16.85
CA VAL A 19 8.09 -1.02 -15.47
C VAL A 19 9.41 -0.66 -14.79
N LEU A 20 10.48 -1.42 -15.02
CA LEU A 20 11.80 -1.09 -14.49
C LEU A 20 12.36 0.21 -15.08
N ARG A 21 12.13 0.45 -16.39
CA ARG A 21 12.50 1.73 -17.03
C ARG A 21 11.70 2.89 -16.44
N HIS A 22 10.41 2.69 -16.25
CA HIS A 22 9.55 3.70 -15.65
C HIS A 22 9.98 4.03 -14.20
N TRP A 23 10.36 3.03 -13.40
CA TRP A 23 10.89 3.26 -12.05
C TRP A 23 12.21 4.04 -12.04
N GLU A 24 13.06 3.85 -13.05
CA GLU A 24 14.26 4.66 -13.25
C GLU A 24 13.92 6.10 -13.65
N GLU A 25 12.99 6.30 -14.58
CA GLU A 25 12.55 7.63 -15.05
C GLU A 25 11.98 8.50 -13.92
N VAL A 26 11.22 7.91 -13.00
CA VAL A 26 10.66 8.62 -11.84
C VAL A 26 11.64 8.71 -10.65
N GLY A 27 12.85 8.16 -10.80
CA GLY A 27 13.89 8.14 -9.77
C GLY A 27 13.54 7.28 -8.54
N ALA A 28 12.63 6.31 -8.69
CA ALA A 28 12.34 5.34 -7.64
C ALA A 28 13.45 4.28 -7.55
N LEU A 29 14.08 3.95 -8.69
CA LEU A 29 15.14 2.96 -8.80
C LEU A 29 16.33 3.55 -9.57
N GLU A 30 17.56 3.31 -9.11
CA GLU A 30 18.77 3.79 -9.79
C GLU A 30 19.71 2.60 -10.04
N PRO A 31 19.58 1.90 -11.18
CA PRO A 31 20.45 0.79 -11.51
C PRO A 31 21.85 1.28 -11.90
N ALA A 32 22.87 0.53 -11.50
CA ALA A 32 24.23 0.78 -11.95
C ALA A 32 24.37 0.59 -13.48
N ARG A 33 25.43 1.19 -14.05
CA ARG A 33 25.75 1.04 -15.47
C ARG A 33 27.16 0.47 -15.63
N LEU A 34 27.29 -0.49 -16.54
CA LEU A 34 28.58 -1.02 -16.96
C LEU A 34 29.34 0.01 -17.80
N ALA A 35 30.64 -0.20 -17.99
CA ALA A 35 31.51 0.66 -18.80
C ALA A 35 31.03 0.82 -20.26
N ASN A 36 30.28 -0.14 -20.78
CA ASN A 36 29.66 -0.11 -22.10
C ASN A 36 28.27 0.56 -22.14
N GLY A 37 27.84 1.19 -21.04
CA GLY A 37 26.57 1.92 -20.93
C GLY A 37 25.34 1.05 -20.66
N HIS A 38 25.48 -0.28 -20.57
CA HIS A 38 24.36 -1.17 -20.26
C HIS A 38 23.97 -1.13 -18.78
N ARG A 39 22.65 -1.13 -18.50
CA ARG A 39 22.08 -1.21 -17.15
C ARG A 39 22.33 -2.58 -16.54
N VAL A 40 22.79 -2.57 -15.30
CA VAL A 40 22.93 -3.76 -14.46
C VAL A 40 22.21 -3.54 -13.15
N TYR A 41 21.50 -4.57 -12.72
CA TYR A 41 20.77 -4.62 -11.48
C TYR A 41 21.56 -5.53 -10.56
N ASP A 42 22.07 -5.01 -9.45
CA ASP A 42 22.74 -5.81 -8.43
C ASP A 42 21.76 -6.22 -7.33
N ASP A 43 22.25 -6.96 -6.34
CA ASP A 43 21.48 -7.43 -5.20
C ASP A 43 20.77 -6.29 -4.43
N GLU A 44 21.41 -5.12 -4.33
CA GLU A 44 20.83 -3.93 -3.68
C GLU A 44 19.67 -3.36 -4.50
N THR A 45 19.89 -3.21 -5.81
CA THR A 45 18.86 -2.72 -6.75
C THR A 45 17.65 -3.66 -6.76
N ILE A 46 17.86 -4.98 -6.75
CA ILE A 46 16.79 -5.97 -6.68
C ILE A 46 16.03 -5.86 -5.34
N THR A 47 16.74 -5.68 -4.23
CA THR A 47 16.12 -5.50 -2.91
C THR A 47 15.25 -4.25 -2.87
N ARG A 48 15.76 -3.14 -3.41
CA ARG A 48 15.02 -1.89 -3.56
C ARG A 48 13.78 -2.07 -4.44
N ALA A 49 13.90 -2.75 -5.57
CA ALA A 49 12.78 -3.06 -6.45
C ALA A 49 11.69 -3.87 -5.75
N ARG A 50 12.05 -4.85 -4.91
CA ARG A 50 11.09 -5.60 -4.09
C ARG A 50 10.35 -4.71 -3.09
N LEU A 51 11.05 -3.77 -2.45
CA LEU A 51 10.44 -2.80 -1.54
C LEU A 51 9.50 -1.84 -2.27
N ILE A 52 9.86 -1.36 -3.46
CA ILE A 52 8.97 -0.55 -4.31
C ILE A 52 7.66 -1.30 -4.57
N ARG A 53 7.72 -2.59 -4.93
CA ARG A 53 6.52 -3.41 -5.12
C ARG A 53 5.68 -3.54 -3.86
N LEU A 54 6.32 -3.69 -2.70
CA LEU A 54 5.61 -3.76 -1.42
C LEU A 54 4.86 -2.46 -1.13
N CYS A 55 5.51 -1.31 -1.32
CA CYS A 55 4.88 0.00 -1.15
C CYS A 55 3.74 0.23 -2.15
N GLN A 56 3.89 -0.20 -3.41
CA GLN A 56 2.80 -0.14 -4.40
C GLN A 56 1.60 -0.99 -3.98
N ARG A 57 1.82 -2.18 -3.43
CA ARG A 57 0.74 -3.03 -2.87
C ARG A 57 0.09 -2.41 -1.65
N ALA A 58 0.87 -1.70 -0.84
CA ALA A 58 0.33 -0.88 0.24
C ALA A 58 -0.48 0.30 -0.31
N GLY A 59 -0.40 0.62 -1.61
CA GLY A 59 -1.11 1.66 -2.35
C GLY A 59 -0.44 3.03 -2.32
N MET A 60 0.88 3.05 -2.11
CA MET A 60 1.70 4.24 -2.32
C MET A 60 1.96 4.45 -3.82
N SER A 61 1.92 5.71 -4.25
CA SER A 61 2.34 6.14 -5.57
C SER A 61 3.86 6.08 -5.73
N LEU A 62 4.34 6.01 -6.97
CA LEU A 62 5.79 6.02 -7.24
C LEU A 62 6.48 7.30 -6.76
N THR A 63 5.77 8.42 -6.76
CA THR A 63 6.28 9.69 -6.20
C THR A 63 6.47 9.59 -4.69
N GLU A 64 5.48 9.08 -3.95
CA GLU A 64 5.60 8.85 -2.49
C GLU A 64 6.71 7.86 -2.16
N ILE A 65 6.90 6.84 -3.00
CA ILE A 65 7.98 5.86 -2.85
C ILE A 65 9.34 6.52 -3.11
N GLY A 66 9.46 7.36 -4.13
CA GLY A 66 10.66 8.16 -4.37
C GLY A 66 11.00 9.06 -3.18
N ASP A 67 9.98 9.73 -2.61
CA ASP A 67 10.12 10.55 -1.41
C ASP A 67 10.47 9.74 -0.16
N LEU A 68 10.01 8.49 -0.05
CA LEU A 68 10.39 7.58 1.03
C LEU A 68 11.91 7.33 1.05
N TYR A 69 12.52 7.21 -0.13
CA TYR A 69 13.95 6.97 -0.28
C TYR A 69 14.80 8.24 -0.23
N ARG A 70 14.29 9.37 -0.72
CA ARG A 70 15.02 10.65 -0.75
C ARG A 70 14.82 11.49 0.52
N GLY A 71 13.75 11.27 1.26
CA GLY A 71 13.38 12.06 2.42
C GLY A 71 14.22 11.74 3.66
N ASP A 72 14.37 12.76 4.51
CA ASP A 72 14.87 12.60 5.87
C ASP A 72 13.96 11.67 6.70
N GLY A 73 14.44 11.29 7.89
CA GLY A 73 13.71 10.37 8.77
C GLY A 73 12.31 10.85 9.17
N GLN A 74 12.10 12.17 9.32
CA GLN A 74 10.83 12.74 9.73
C GLN A 74 9.81 12.71 8.60
N ARG A 75 10.20 13.14 7.40
CA ARG A 75 9.34 13.12 6.21
C ARG A 75 8.92 11.71 5.84
N ARG A 76 9.85 10.75 5.91
CA ARG A 76 9.56 9.33 5.71
C ARG A 76 8.59 8.78 6.75
N ALA A 77 8.79 9.08 8.04
CA ALA A 77 7.87 8.65 9.09
C ALA A 77 6.46 9.28 8.94
N ALA A 78 6.36 10.51 8.46
CA ALA A 78 5.08 11.16 8.16
C ALA A 78 4.33 10.45 7.01
N LEU A 79 5.00 10.19 5.88
CA LEU A 79 4.41 9.48 4.73
C LEU A 79 3.92 8.09 5.10
N VAL A 80 4.73 7.33 5.84
CA VAL A 80 4.36 5.97 6.27
C VAL A 80 3.17 5.99 7.23
N ARG A 81 3.13 6.95 8.17
CA ARG A 81 1.98 7.11 9.09
C ARG A 81 0.70 7.44 8.34
N ASP A 82 0.73 8.42 7.45
CA ASP A 82 -0.44 8.80 6.65
C ASP A 82 -0.96 7.61 5.82
N ARG A 83 -0.06 6.89 5.15
CA ARG A 83 -0.47 5.69 4.40
C ARG A 83 -1.04 4.60 5.30
N ARG A 84 -0.42 4.34 6.44
CA ARG A 84 -0.92 3.38 7.43
C ARG A 84 -2.32 3.74 7.91
N ASP A 85 -2.57 5.02 8.18
CA ASP A 85 -3.87 5.48 8.66
C ASP A 85 -4.95 5.34 7.57
N ARG A 86 -4.64 5.70 6.31
CA ARG A 86 -5.55 5.44 5.18
C ARG A 86 -5.89 3.96 5.00
N ILE A 87 -4.92 3.06 5.14
CA ILE A 87 -5.16 1.61 5.09
C ILE A 87 -6.07 1.18 6.26
N ALA A 88 -5.81 1.68 7.47
CA ALA A 88 -6.64 1.38 8.63
C ALA A 88 -8.09 1.84 8.44
N ASP A 89 -8.31 3.00 7.83
CA ASP A 89 -9.63 3.53 7.50
C ASP A 89 -10.35 2.64 6.48
N GLN A 90 -9.64 2.23 5.42
CA GLN A 90 -10.18 1.32 4.42
C GLN A 90 -10.54 -0.05 5.01
N ILE A 91 -9.73 -0.59 5.92
CA ILE A 91 -10.04 -1.83 6.64
C ILE A 91 -11.34 -1.68 7.45
N ARG A 92 -11.50 -0.57 8.19
CA ARG A 92 -12.73 -0.32 8.96
C ARG A 92 -13.96 -0.27 8.07
N GLN A 93 -13.88 0.39 6.91
CA GLN A 93 -14.97 0.44 5.95
C GLN A 93 -15.31 -0.95 5.37
N LEU A 94 -14.29 -1.73 5.03
CA LEU A 94 -14.49 -3.09 4.50
C LEU A 94 -15.11 -4.03 5.56
N HIS A 95 -14.70 -3.94 6.82
CA HIS A 95 -15.32 -4.68 7.91
C HIS A 95 -16.79 -4.28 8.11
N ALA A 96 -17.11 -2.98 8.08
CA ALA A 96 -18.49 -2.52 8.21
C ALA A 96 -19.37 -3.01 7.04
N ALA A 97 -18.82 -3.02 5.81
CA ALA A 97 -19.50 -3.59 4.65
C ALA A 97 -19.73 -5.10 4.80
N GLN A 98 -18.73 -5.83 5.31
CA GLN A 98 -18.85 -7.26 5.59
C GLN A 98 -19.92 -7.53 6.65
N ASP A 99 -19.91 -6.81 7.77
CA ASP A 99 -20.92 -6.94 8.84
C ASP A 99 -22.34 -6.71 8.31
N PHE A 100 -22.52 -5.75 7.39
CA PHE A 100 -23.79 -5.51 6.71
C PHE A 100 -24.19 -6.70 5.82
N LEU A 101 -23.28 -7.22 4.99
CA LEU A 101 -23.56 -8.38 4.12
C LEU A 101 -23.89 -9.63 4.94
N ASP A 102 -23.16 -9.89 6.02
CA ASP A 102 -23.41 -11.01 6.93
C ASP A 102 -24.78 -10.89 7.60
N HIS A 103 -25.17 -9.68 8.01
CA HIS A 103 -26.51 -9.44 8.54
C HIS A 103 -27.58 -9.68 7.47
N VAL A 104 -27.42 -9.17 6.25
CA VAL A 104 -28.40 -9.36 5.17
C VAL A 104 -28.62 -10.84 4.88
N LEU A 105 -27.57 -11.67 4.92
CA LEU A 105 -27.67 -13.12 4.75
C LEU A 105 -28.46 -13.81 5.87
N ALA A 106 -28.40 -13.30 7.10
CA ALA A 106 -29.12 -13.83 8.26
C ALA A 106 -30.54 -13.25 8.43
N CYS A 107 -30.84 -12.16 7.73
CA CYS A 107 -32.07 -11.40 7.90
C CYS A 107 -33.23 -12.03 7.13
N ALA A 108 -34.37 -12.25 7.80
CA ALA A 108 -35.58 -12.81 7.20
C ALA A 108 -36.55 -11.75 6.63
N HIS A 109 -36.18 -10.47 6.62
CA HIS A 109 -37.07 -9.42 6.14
C HIS A 109 -37.17 -9.43 4.60
N PRO A 110 -38.38 -9.29 4.02
CA PRO A 110 -38.57 -9.35 2.57
C PRO A 110 -37.94 -8.16 1.81
N VAL A 111 -37.65 -7.05 2.51
CA VAL A 111 -36.93 -5.90 1.95
C VAL A 111 -35.86 -5.44 2.94
N VAL A 112 -34.61 -5.35 2.48
CA VAL A 112 -33.45 -4.98 3.32
C VAL A 112 -33.65 -3.63 4.02
N SER A 113 -34.27 -2.64 3.37
CA SER A 113 -34.53 -1.32 3.96
C SER A 113 -35.59 -1.32 5.07
N THR A 114 -36.40 -2.37 5.20
CA THR A 114 -37.42 -2.51 6.26
C THR A 114 -36.87 -3.15 7.53
N CYS A 115 -35.66 -3.71 7.47
CA CYS A 115 -34.99 -4.21 8.65
C CYS A 115 -34.34 -3.04 9.43
N PRO A 116 -34.66 -2.87 10.73
CA PRO A 116 -34.07 -1.83 11.57
C PRO A 116 -32.54 -1.93 11.67
N GLU A 117 -31.98 -3.14 11.63
CA GLU A 117 -30.53 -3.32 11.68
C GLU A 117 -29.87 -2.98 10.33
N CYS A 118 -30.42 -3.46 9.20
CA CYS A 118 -29.92 -3.10 7.87
C CYS A 118 -29.92 -1.58 7.60
N SER A 119 -30.98 -0.88 8.02
CA SER A 119 -31.07 0.58 7.85
C SER A 119 -30.08 1.34 8.74
N SER A 120 -29.73 0.79 9.91
CA SER A 120 -28.67 1.35 10.78
C SER A 120 -27.26 1.23 10.19
N PHE A 121 -26.98 0.14 9.44
CA PHE A 121 -25.73 -0.02 8.69
C PHE A 121 -25.61 1.00 7.55
N ALA A 122 -26.71 1.23 6.82
CA ALA A 122 -26.76 2.23 5.74
C ALA A 122 -26.60 3.68 6.25
N ALA A 123 -26.98 3.96 7.49
CA ALA A 123 -26.84 5.28 8.12
C ALA A 123 -25.42 5.54 8.68
N GLY A 124 -24.51 4.56 8.64
CA GLY A 124 -23.13 4.71 9.13
C GLY A 124 -23.01 4.83 10.66
N GLN A 125 -24.04 4.43 11.42
CA GLN A 125 -24.12 4.64 12.87
C GLN A 125 -23.62 3.46 13.70
N ARG A 126 -23.20 2.36 13.07
CA ARG A 126 -22.70 1.15 13.75
C ARG A 126 -21.21 0.98 13.46
N GLU A 127 -20.42 0.97 14.53
CA GLU A 127 -18.99 0.69 14.47
C GLU A 127 -18.80 -0.81 14.21
N PRO A 128 -17.88 -1.22 13.31
CA PRO A 128 -17.70 -2.62 12.94
C PRO A 128 -17.33 -3.45 14.17
N ARG A 129 -17.93 -4.65 14.31
CA ARG A 129 -17.59 -5.57 15.40
C ARG A 129 -16.18 -6.10 15.18
N GLY A 130 -15.19 -5.46 15.81
CA GLY A 130 -13.81 -5.97 15.86
C GLY A 130 -12.69 -4.95 15.63
N ALA A 131 -12.98 -3.65 15.46
CA ALA A 131 -11.92 -2.64 15.30
C ALA A 131 -11.30 -2.22 16.65
N VAL A 132 -10.57 -3.11 17.33
CA VAL A 132 -9.58 -2.67 18.32
C VAL A 132 -8.35 -2.18 17.55
N ILE A 133 -8.38 -0.92 17.12
CA ILE A 133 -7.18 -0.22 16.68
C ILE A 133 -6.88 0.79 17.78
N THR A 134 -6.01 0.40 18.72
CA THR A 134 -5.48 1.33 19.72
C THR A 134 -4.88 2.55 19.00
N PRO A 135 -5.32 3.78 19.30
CA PRO A 135 -4.73 4.97 18.72
C PRO A 135 -3.27 5.07 19.19
N VAL A 136 -2.34 5.25 18.24
CA VAL A 136 -0.94 5.56 18.57
C VAL A 136 -0.93 6.99 19.13
N PRO A 137 -0.45 7.22 20.37
CA PRO A 137 -0.44 8.55 20.96
C PRO A 137 0.42 9.49 20.11
N ARG A 138 -0.17 10.62 19.68
CA ARG A 138 0.59 11.72 19.09
C ARG A 138 1.31 12.44 20.21
N GLU A 139 2.59 12.14 20.41
CA GLU A 139 3.45 12.91 21.32
C GLU A 139 3.47 14.37 20.88
N ARG A 140 2.97 15.27 21.74
CA ARG A 140 3.12 16.72 21.60
C ARG A 140 4.58 17.05 21.89
N ARG A 141 5.27 17.69 20.95
CA ARG A 141 6.57 18.33 21.21
C ARG A 141 6.31 19.79 21.52
N GLU A 142 6.68 20.17 22.73
CA GLU A 142 6.90 21.56 23.19
C GLU A 142 8.13 22.17 22.51
#